data_AF-A0A9N9C383-F1
#
_entry.id   AF-A0A9N9C383-F1
#
_cell.length_a   1.000
_cell.length_b   1.000
_cell.length_c   1.000
_cell.angle_alpha   90.00
_cell.angle_beta   90.00
_cell.angle_gamma   90.00
#
_symmetry.space_group_name_H-M   'P 1'
#
loop_
_entity.id
_entity.type
_entity.pdbx_description
1 polymer ?
#
loop_
_entity_poly.entity_id
_entity_poly.type
_entity_poly.pdbx_seq_one_letter_code
_entity_poly.pdbx_strand_id
1 'polypeptide(L)'
;MEKEKSKYRYSSEIQQMMFVFGEVSEPSLETINLVEDIVRSQVIEIIIQAAAQASKRGSRYMSAEDLIFLIRHDRAKVNRLRTYLSWKDVRKNAKDSGGNDAAEEIMEEPNAGLT
;
A
#
# COMPACT_ATOMS: atom_id res chain seq x y z
N MET A 1 -24.83 -10.89 -24.87
CA MET A 1 -23.47 -11.43 -24.67
C MET A 1 -22.87 -10.71 -23.47
N GLU A 2 -22.88 -11.33 -22.29
CA GLU A 2 -22.11 -10.82 -21.16
C GLU A 2 -20.63 -10.83 -21.57
N LYS A 3 -19.97 -9.67 -21.50
CA LYS A 3 -18.52 -9.61 -21.65
C LYS A 3 -17.94 -10.35 -20.45
N GLU A 4 -17.39 -11.53 -20.70
CA GLU A 4 -16.63 -12.29 -19.73
C GLU A 4 -15.60 -11.36 -19.11
N LYS A 5 -15.71 -11.19 -17.79
CA LYS A 5 -14.86 -10.29 -17.05
C LYS A 5 -13.43 -10.87 -17.11
N SER A 6 -12.52 -10.20 -17.84
CA SER A 6 -11.08 -10.55 -17.86
C SER A 6 -10.59 -10.95 -16.47
N LYS A 7 -9.93 -12.11 -16.39
CA LYS A 7 -9.36 -12.70 -15.16
C LYS A 7 -8.36 -11.76 -14.49
N TYR A 8 -7.58 -11.05 -15.31
CA TYR A 8 -6.55 -10.11 -14.91
C TYR A 8 -7.03 -8.66 -15.11
N ARG A 9 -6.73 -7.82 -14.11
CA ARG A 9 -7.28 -6.46 -13.99
C ARG A 9 -6.24 -5.38 -13.80
N TYR A 10 -5.07 -5.74 -13.29
CA TYR A 10 -4.06 -4.79 -12.83
C TYR A 10 -2.80 -4.84 -13.69
N SER A 11 -2.91 -5.32 -14.94
CA SER A 11 -1.74 -5.54 -15.79
C SER A 11 -0.91 -4.27 -16.01
N SER A 12 -1.57 -3.13 -16.25
CA SER A 12 -0.91 -1.84 -16.47
C SER A 12 -0.24 -1.32 -15.20
N GLU A 13 -0.92 -1.39 -14.06
CA GLU A 13 -0.40 -0.94 -12.77
C GLU A 13 0.77 -1.80 -12.30
N ILE A 14 0.68 -3.12 -12.50
CA ILE A 14 1.77 -4.06 -12.22
C ILE A 14 2.96 -3.75 -13.12
N GLN A 15 2.76 -3.51 -14.42
CA GLN A 15 3.83 -3.13 -15.32
C GLN A 15 4.51 -1.82 -14.87
N GLN A 16 3.74 -0.79 -14.48
CA GLN A 16 4.30 0.47 -13.98
C GLN A 16 5.10 0.28 -12.69
N MET A 17 4.61 -0.54 -11.75
CA MET A 17 5.37 -0.88 -10.54
C MET A 17 6.64 -1.65 -10.88
N MET A 18 6.59 -2.61 -11.81
CA MET A 18 7.77 -3.35 -12.26
C MET A 18 8.81 -2.46 -12.96
N PHE A 19 8.38 -1.43 -13.69
CA PHE A 19 9.28 -0.43 -14.28
C PHE A 19 10.03 0.39 -13.22
N VAL A 20 9.39 0.71 -12.10
CA VAL A 20 10.02 1.47 -10.99
C VAL A 20 10.98 0.61 -10.18
N PHE A 21 10.65 -0.67 -9.96
CA PHE A 21 11.40 -1.58 -9.08
C PHE A 21 12.34 -2.55 -9.81
N GLY A 22 12.29 -2.61 -11.13
CA GLY A 22 13.04 -3.59 -11.94
C GLY A 22 13.88 -2.94 -13.04
N GLU A 23 14.78 -3.72 -13.61
CA GLU A 23 15.61 -3.31 -14.76
C GLU A 23 14.91 -3.58 -16.10
N VAL A 24 13.95 -4.51 -16.13
CA VAL A 24 13.25 -4.93 -17.34
C VAL A 24 12.07 -3.99 -17.61
N SER A 25 12.20 -3.17 -18.66
CA SER A 25 11.17 -2.19 -19.05
C SER A 25 9.89 -2.82 -19.58
N GLU A 26 9.97 -4.03 -20.15
CA GLU A 26 8.86 -4.73 -20.80
C GLU A 26 8.74 -6.18 -20.31
N PRO A 27 8.16 -6.42 -19.12
CA PRO A 27 7.94 -7.77 -18.62
C PRO A 27 6.90 -8.52 -19.49
N SER A 28 7.06 -9.84 -19.62
CA SER A 28 6.11 -10.67 -20.36
C SER A 28 4.73 -10.67 -19.70
N LEU A 29 3.67 -10.85 -20.51
CA LEU A 29 2.29 -10.92 -20.02
C LEU A 29 2.10 -12.04 -18.98
N GLU A 30 2.78 -13.18 -19.17
CA GLU A 30 2.76 -14.31 -18.23
C GLU A 30 3.33 -13.93 -16.87
N THR A 31 4.41 -13.13 -16.85
CA THR A 31 5.02 -12.63 -15.61
C THR A 31 4.07 -11.67 -14.89
N ILE A 32 3.47 -10.73 -15.61
CA ILE A 32 2.50 -9.78 -15.06
C ILE A 32 1.31 -10.53 -14.43
N ASN A 33 0.77 -11.51 -15.15
CA ASN A 33 -0.35 -12.33 -14.69
C ASN A 33 0.01 -13.14 -13.43
N LEU A 34 1.21 -13.73 -13.39
CA LEU A 34 1.70 -14.45 -12.21
C LEU A 34 1.85 -13.52 -11.00
N VAL A 35 2.40 -12.32 -11.20
CA VAL A 35 2.50 -11.30 -10.14
C VAL A 35 1.11 -10.93 -9.63
N GLU A 36 0.11 -10.76 -10.50
CA GLU A 36 -1.27 -10.49 -10.05
C GLU A 36 -1.84 -11.63 -9.20
N ASP A 37 -1.62 -12.88 -9.61
CA ASP A 37 -2.09 -14.06 -8.88
C ASP A 37 -1.40 -14.19 -7.50
N ILE A 38 -0.10 -13.89 -7.40
CA ILE A 38 0.65 -13.84 -6.14
C ILE A 38 0.12 -12.72 -5.24
N VAL A 39 0.01 -11.50 -5.76
CA VAL A 39 -0.45 -10.33 -4.98
C VAL A 39 -1.87 -10.56 -4.48
N ARG A 40 -2.77 -11.11 -5.31
CA ARG A 40 -4.14 -11.47 -4.91
C ARG A 40 -4.14 -12.43 -3.73
N SER A 41 -3.34 -13.49 -3.80
CA SER A 41 -3.24 -14.50 -2.74
C SER A 41 -2.70 -13.90 -1.44
N GLN A 42 -1.67 -13.04 -1.54
CA GLN A 42 -1.09 -12.36 -0.38
C GLN A 42 -2.07 -11.38 0.27
N VAL A 43 -2.82 -10.59 -0.53
CA VAL A 43 -3.80 -9.64 0.00
C VAL A 43 -4.92 -10.36 0.75
N ILE A 44 -5.40 -11.50 0.24
CA ILE A 44 -6.40 -12.33 0.93
C ILE A 44 -5.87 -12.77 2.29
N GLU A 45 -4.65 -13.31 2.33
CA GLU A 45 -4.04 -13.80 3.58
C GLU A 45 -3.83 -12.66 4.59
N ILE A 46 -3.36 -11.50 4.14
CA ILE A 46 -3.18 -10.31 4.99
C ILE A 46 -4.52 -9.88 5.60
N ILE A 47 -5.60 -9.86 4.82
CA ILE A 47 -6.93 -9.46 5.31
C ILE A 47 -7.45 -10.47 6.34
N ILE A 48 -7.30 -11.78 6.08
CA ILE A 48 -7.73 -12.82 7.02
C ILE A 48 -6.99 -12.68 8.35
N GLN A 49 -5.67 -12.53 8.31
CA GLN A 49 -4.86 -12.38 9.52
C GLN A 49 -5.17 -11.08 10.26
N ALA A 50 -5.34 -9.96 9.56
CA ALA A 50 -5.65 -8.67 10.17
C ALA A 50 -7.06 -8.65 10.78
N ALA A 51 -8.05 -9.27 10.15
CA ALA A 51 -9.39 -9.45 10.72
C ALA A 51 -9.36 -10.31 12.00
N ALA A 52 -8.51 -11.35 12.02
CA ALA A 52 -8.29 -12.14 13.23
C ALA A 52 -7.62 -11.32 14.35
N GLN A 53 -6.69 -10.40 14.02
CA GLN A 53 -6.12 -9.47 15.01
C GLN A 53 -7.17 -8.49 15.55
N ALA A 54 -8.00 -7.90 14.67
CA ALA A 54 -9.08 -7.01 15.08
C ALA A 54 -10.05 -7.69 16.04
N SER A 55 -10.39 -8.95 15.75
CA SER A 55 -11.24 -9.79 16.60
C SER A 55 -10.61 -10.05 17.97
N LYS A 56 -9.29 -10.31 18.03
CA LYS A 56 -8.56 -10.48 19.30
C LYS A 56 -8.50 -9.21 20.14
N ARG A 57 -8.52 -8.03 19.50
CA ARG A 57 -8.67 -6.72 20.19
C ARG A 57 -10.11 -6.48 20.67
N GLY A 58 -11.07 -7.33 20.30
CA GLY A 58 -12.50 -7.13 20.61
C GLY A 58 -13.20 -6.13 19.69
N SER A 59 -12.59 -5.80 18.54
CA SER A 59 -13.18 -4.90 17.55
C SER A 59 -13.84 -5.70 16.42
N ARG A 60 -15.03 -5.25 16.01
CA ARG A 60 -15.70 -5.74 14.80
C ARG A 60 -15.09 -5.14 13.52
N TYR A 61 -14.35 -4.04 13.65
CA TYR A 61 -13.76 -3.30 12.54
C TYR A 61 -12.23 -3.41 12.56
N MET A 62 -11.66 -3.67 11.39
CA MET A 62 -10.22 -3.67 11.16
C MET A 62 -9.71 -2.22 11.07
N SER A 63 -8.57 -1.95 11.71
CA SER A 63 -7.87 -0.67 11.67
C SER A 63 -6.48 -0.82 11.03
N ALA A 64 -5.81 0.30 10.74
CA ALA A 64 -4.43 0.27 10.25
C ALA A 64 -3.46 -0.40 11.25
N GLU A 65 -3.76 -0.36 12.55
CA GLU A 65 -2.95 -0.98 13.58
C GLU A 65 -2.90 -2.51 13.45
N ASP A 66 -3.99 -3.14 12.99
CA ASP A 66 -4.04 -4.59 12.74
C ASP A 66 -3.03 -5.00 11.67
N LEU A 67 -2.93 -4.20 10.59
CA LEU A 67 -1.97 -4.42 9.51
C LEU A 67 -0.53 -4.12 9.98
N ILE A 68 -0.32 -3.03 10.72
CA ILE A 68 0.99 -2.70 11.30
C ILE A 68 1.48 -3.83 12.22
N PHE A 69 0.58 -4.45 12.97
CA PHE A 69 0.92 -5.57 13.85
C PHE A 69 1.44 -6.79 13.09
N LEU A 70 0.90 -7.10 11.90
CA LEU A 70 1.38 -8.22 11.07
C LEU A 70 2.83 -8.02 10.63
N ILE A 71 3.20 -6.79 10.27
CA ILE A 71 4.55 -6.45 9.77
C ILE A 71 5.52 -5.98 10.87
N ARG A 72 5.14 -6.06 12.15
CA ARG A 72 5.84 -5.41 13.29
C ARG A 72 7.33 -5.72 13.45
N HIS A 73 7.77 -6.86 12.91
CA HIS A 73 9.16 -7.29 12.97
C HIS A 73 10.06 -6.54 11.98
N ASP A 74 9.49 -5.95 10.93
CA ASP A 74 10.20 -5.12 9.95
C ASP A 74 10.04 -3.64 10.30
N ARG A 75 10.97 -3.13 11.10
CA ARG A 75 10.96 -1.74 11.58
C ARG A 75 10.98 -0.72 10.43
N ALA A 76 11.71 -1.00 9.35
CA ALA A 76 11.80 -0.11 8.20
C ALA A 76 10.45 -0.01 7.47
N LYS A 77 9.77 -1.13 7.23
CA LYS A 77 8.41 -1.13 6.64
C LYS A 77 7.39 -0.44 7.54
N VAL A 78 7.44 -0.66 8.85
CA VAL A 78 6.56 0.03 9.82
C VAL A 78 6.77 1.54 9.77
N ASN A 79 8.03 2.00 9.76
CA ASN A 79 8.34 3.43 9.69
C ASN A 79 7.84 4.06 8.39
N ARG A 80 8.12 3.45 7.24
CA ARG A 80 7.62 3.94 5.95
C ARG A 80 6.09 4.07 5.93
N LEU A 81 5.38 3.07 6.46
CA LEU A 81 3.92 3.10 6.52
C LEU A 81 3.39 4.21 7.43
N ARG A 82 4.00 4.41 8.61
CA ARG A 82 3.64 5.50 9.53
C ARG A 82 3.86 6.87 8.89
N THR A 83 5.02 7.08 8.25
CA THR A 83 5.32 8.31 7.52
C THR A 83 4.27 8.55 6.44
N TYR A 84 3.98 7.56 5.61
CA TYR A 84 2.95 7.68 4.56
C TYR A 84 1.57 8.07 5.11
N LEU A 85 1.14 7.47 6.23
CA LEU A 85 -0.15 7.79 6.86
C LEU A 85 -0.17 9.21 7.43
N SER A 86 0.90 9.64 8.12
CA SER A 86 1.03 11.02 8.62
C SER A 86 0.85 12.04 7.50
N TRP A 87 1.52 11.84 6.37
CA TRP A 87 1.41 12.71 5.20
C TRP A 87 0.02 12.68 4.55
N LYS A 88 -0.63 11.52 4.57
CA LYS A 88 -2.00 11.38 4.07
C LYS A 88 -2.97 12.20 4.94
N ASP A 89 -2.80 12.19 6.24
CA ASP A 89 -3.63 12.95 7.18
C ASP A 89 -3.40 14.46 7.04
N VAL A 90 -2.15 14.91 6.90
CA VAL A 90 -1.81 16.32 6.61
C VAL A 90 -2.50 16.81 5.34
N ARG A 91 -2.36 16.08 4.23
CA ARG A 91 -2.98 16.46 2.95
C ARG A 91 -4.51 16.49 3.00
N LYS A 92 -5.12 15.62 3.78
CA LYS A 92 -6.58 15.62 3.99
C LYS A 92 -7.02 16.89 4.74
N ASN A 93 -6.36 17.21 5.85
CA ASN A 93 -6.71 18.36 6.69
C ASN A 93 -6.43 19.72 6.01
N ALA A 94 -5.39 19.80 5.17
CA ALA A 94 -5.09 20.99 4.37
C ALA A 94 -6.19 21.29 3.35
N LYS A 95 -6.73 20.24 2.71
CA LYS A 95 -7.82 20.35 1.73
C LYS A 95 -9.14 20.79 2.39
N ASP A 96 -9.38 20.37 3.63
CA ASP A 96 -10.56 20.77 4.40
C ASP A 96 -10.44 22.20 4.96
N SER A 97 -9.21 22.73 5.09
CA SER A 97 -8.94 24.07 5.65
C SER A 97 -8.69 25.16 4.60
N GLY A 98 -8.74 24.84 3.30
CA GLY A 98 -8.60 25.82 2.21
C GLY A 98 -7.21 26.48 2.07
N GLY A 99 -6.17 25.95 2.69
CA GLY A 99 -4.81 26.51 2.67
C GLY A 99 -3.81 25.60 1.97
N ASN A 100 -3.26 26.06 0.85
CA ASN A 100 -2.35 25.30 -0.01
C ASN A 100 -0.87 25.38 0.43
N ASP A 101 -0.55 26.09 1.50
CA ASP A 101 0.83 26.50 1.81
C ASP A 101 1.55 25.62 2.84
N ALA A 102 0.84 24.82 3.65
CA ALA A 102 1.47 23.99 4.70
C ALA A 102 1.98 22.63 4.20
N ALA A 103 1.61 22.22 2.98
CA ALA A 103 2.00 20.93 2.41
C ALA A 103 3.36 20.99 1.69
N GLU A 104 3.80 22.18 1.26
CA GLU A 104 5.02 22.37 0.47
C GLU A 104 6.29 22.51 1.32
N GLU A 105 6.23 23.17 2.48
CA GLU A 105 7.42 23.49 3.28
C GLU A 105 8.00 22.28 4.04
N ILE A 106 7.24 21.21 4.24
CA ILE A 106 7.69 20.01 4.97
C ILE A 106 8.29 18.97 3.99
N MET A 107 8.24 19.21 2.68
CA MET A 107 8.67 18.24 1.66
C MET A 107 10.19 17.96 1.63
N GLU A 108 11.02 18.70 2.38
CA GLU A 108 12.47 18.58 2.27
C GLU A 108 13.13 17.40 3.00
N GLU A 109 12.48 16.67 3.92
CA GLU A 109 13.16 15.52 4.55
C GLU A 109 12.37 14.20 4.57
N PRO A 110 12.51 13.37 3.52
CA PRO A 110 12.17 11.96 3.58
C PRO A 110 13.37 11.05 3.94
N ASN A 111 14.57 11.61 4.22
CA ASN A 111 15.80 10.81 4.37
C ASN A 111 16.53 10.89 5.72
N ALA A 112 16.03 11.60 6.73
CA ALA A 112 16.67 11.66 8.06
C ALA A 112 16.36 10.44 8.95
N GLY A 113 16.49 9.23 8.40
CA GLY A 113 16.29 7.99 9.15
C GLY A 113 16.97 6.74 8.59
N LEU A 114 17.80 6.87 7.55
CA LEU A 114 18.77 5.83 7.17
C LEU A 114 20.16 6.21 7.67
N THR A 115 20.34 6.17 8.98
CA THR A 115 21.61 5.86 9.66
C THR A 115 21.30 5.03 10.90
#